data_AF-A0A091T8X2-F1
#
_entry.id   AF-A0A091T8X2-F1
#
_cell.length_a   1.000
_cell.length_b   1.000
_cell.length_c   1.000
_cell.angle_alpha   90.00
_cell.angle_beta   90.00
_cell.angle_gamma   90.00
#
_symmetry.space_group_name_H-M   'P 1'
#
loop_
_entity.id
_entity.type
_entity.pdbx_description
1 polymer ?
#
loop_
_entity_poly.entity_id
_entity_poly.type
_entity_poly.pdbx_seq_one_letter_code
_entity_poly.pdbx_strand_id
1 'polypeptide(L)' 'GIMYRKSCASSAACLIASAGYQSFCSPGKVNSVCISCCNTPLCNGPRPKKRGNSGVVPRAHVITTVLLLTLALLFLYC' A
#
# COMPACT_ATOMS: atom_id res chain seq x y z
N GLY A 1 -15.82 9.54 -22.37
CA GLY A 1 -15.18 9.19 -21.08
C GLY A 1 -14.51 7.84 -21.19
N ILE A 2 -13.57 7.51 -20.29
CA ILE A 2 -12.92 6.19 -20.22
C ILE A 2 -13.63 5.34 -19.15
N MET A 3 -13.97 4.10 -19.50
CA MET A 3 -14.63 3.16 -18.60
C MET A 3 -13.63 2.10 -18.13
N TYR A 4 -13.60 1.85 -16.82
CA TYR A 4 -12.78 0.80 -16.22
C TYR A 4 -13.66 -0.32 -15.68
N ARG A 5 -13.34 -1.57 -16.03
CA ARG A 5 -13.99 -2.77 -15.50
C ARG A 5 -12.93 -3.68 -14.88
N LYS A 6 -13.25 -4.27 -13.72
CA LYS A 6 -12.38 -5.19 -12.98
C LYS A 6 -13.09 -6.54 -12.83
N SER A 7 -12.38 -7.64 -13.11
CA SER A 7 -12.90 -9.01 -12.98
C SER A 7 -11.75 -9.99 -12.72
N CYS A 8 -12.05 -11.12 -12.08
CA CYS A 8 -11.12 -12.25 -11.98
C CYS A 8 -11.02 -12.96 -13.34
N ALA A 9 -9.84 -13.51 -13.65
CA ALA A 9 -9.57 -14.23 -14.89
C ALA A 9 -8.60 -15.40 -14.64
N SER A 10 -8.62 -16.39 -15.52
CA SER A 10 -7.64 -17.48 -15.52
C SER A 10 -6.30 -17.00 -16.08
N SER A 11 -5.21 -17.72 -15.76
CA SER A 11 -3.87 -17.44 -16.28
C SER A 11 -3.83 -17.49 -17.81
N ALA A 12 -4.53 -18.45 -18.43
CA ALA A 12 -4.63 -18.56 -19.88
C ALA A 12 -5.31 -17.32 -20.52
N ALA A 13 -6.41 -16.84 -19.94
CA ALA A 13 -7.07 -15.63 -20.43
C ALA A 13 -6.16 -14.40 -20.33
N CYS A 14 -5.35 -14.32 -19.28
CA CYS A 14 -4.39 -13.25 -19.14
C CYS A 14 -3.25 -13.34 -20.17
N LEU A 15 -2.74 -14.55 -20.45
CA LEU A 15 -1.71 -14.76 -21.46
C LEU A 15 -2.19 -14.36 -22.86
N ILE A 16 -3.43 -14.67 -23.22
CA ILE A 16 -4.04 -14.26 -24.48
C ILE A 16 -4.09 -12.72 -24.58
N ALA A 17 -4.45 -12.04 -23.49
CA ALA A 17 -4.49 -10.59 -23.44
C ALA A 17 -3.09 -9.95 -23.51
N SER A 18 -2.10 -10.50 -22.80
CA SER A 18 -0.73 -9.98 -22.78
C SER A 18 0.06 -10.30 -24.06
N ALA A 19 -0.24 -11.42 -24.73
CA ALA A 19 0.43 -11.83 -25.96
C ALA A 19 0.04 -10.96 -27.17
N GLY A 20 -0.87 -10.00 -27.00
CA GLY A 20 -1.23 -9.06 -28.05
C GLY A 20 -1.90 -9.73 -29.25
N TYR A 21 -2.55 -10.88 -29.06
CA TYR A 21 -3.24 -11.61 -30.14
C TYR A 21 -4.25 -10.72 -30.88
N GLN A 22 -4.80 -9.70 -30.20
CA GLN A 22 -5.41 -8.54 -30.85
C GLN A 22 -4.90 -7.23 -30.23
N SER A 23 -4.63 -6.24 -31.07
CA SER A 23 -4.20 -4.89 -30.69
C SER A 23 -5.39 -4.00 -30.28
N PHE A 24 -5.94 -4.25 -29.10
CA PHE A 24 -7.05 -3.46 -28.56
C PHE A 24 -6.61 -2.10 -27.98
N CYS A 25 -5.37 -2.00 -27.51
CA CYS A 25 -4.85 -0.80 -26.83
C CYS A 25 -4.06 0.06 -27.83
N SER A 26 -4.58 1.23 -28.18
CA SER A 26 -3.95 2.21 -29.06
C SER A 26 -4.20 3.61 -28.49
N PRO A 27 -3.13 4.33 -28.10
CA PRO A 27 -3.28 5.66 -27.54
C PRO A 27 -3.98 6.59 -28.55
N GLY A 28 -5.01 7.30 -28.11
CA GLY A 28 -5.78 8.22 -28.96
C GLY A 28 -6.84 7.59 -29.87
N LYS A 29 -6.95 6.25 -29.91
CA LYS A 29 -8.00 5.56 -30.68
C LYS A 29 -9.29 5.49 -29.87
N VAL A 30 -10.39 5.99 -30.44
CA VAL A 30 -11.74 5.81 -29.88
C VAL A 30 -12.07 4.30 -29.87
N ASN A 31 -12.71 3.82 -28.80
CA ASN A 31 -13.00 2.40 -28.58
C ASN A 31 -11.76 1.51 -28.37
N SER A 32 -10.61 2.10 -28.03
CA SER A 32 -9.47 1.34 -27.55
C SER A 32 -9.76 0.68 -26.21
N VAL A 33 -9.45 -0.61 -26.09
CA VAL A 33 -9.59 -1.39 -24.86
C VAL A 33 -8.21 -1.87 -24.42
N CYS A 34 -7.83 -1.56 -23.18
CA CYS A 34 -6.57 -2.01 -22.61
C CYS A 34 -6.89 -3.01 -21.50
N ILE A 35 -6.31 -4.22 -21.59
CA ILE A 35 -6.50 -5.29 -20.61
C ILE A 35 -5.18 -5.47 -19.87
N SER A 36 -5.25 -5.51 -18.54
CA SER A 36 -4.11 -5.74 -17.67
C SER A 36 -4.50 -6.73 -16.56
N CYS A 37 -3.57 -7.59 -16.16
CA CYS A 37 -3.79 -8.55 -15.09
C CYS A 37 -2.72 -8.45 -14.01
N CYS A 38 -3.04 -9.06 -12.87
CA CYS A 38 -2.20 -9.19 -11.69
C CYS A 38 -2.38 -10.60 -11.11
N ASN A 39 -1.32 -11.15 -10.53
CA ASN A 39 -1.35 -12.45 -9.83
C ASN A 39 -1.45 -12.32 -8.31
N THR A 40 -1.42 -11.09 -7.77
CA THR A 40 -1.47 -10.84 -6.33
C THR A 40 -2.92 -10.83 -5.82
N PRO A 41 -3.18 -11.41 -4.64
CA PRO A 41 -4.51 -11.35 -4.03
C PRO A 41 -4.89 -9.89 -3.76
N LEU A 42 -6.18 -9.57 -3.94
CA LEU A 42 -6.72 -8.22 -3.75
C LEU A 42 -6.04 -7.11 -4.58
N CYS A 43 -5.38 -7.44 -5.70
CA CYS A 43 -4.77 -6.43 -6.57
C CYS A 43 -5.76 -5.37 -7.10
N ASN A 44 -7.01 -5.79 -7.32
CA ASN A 44 -8.12 -4.91 -7.70
C ASN A 44 -8.87 -4.32 -6.49
N GLY A 45 -8.52 -4.76 -5.29
CA GLY A 45 -9.20 -4.48 -4.04
C GLY A 45 -9.04 -3.04 -3.56
N PRO A 46 -9.78 -2.66 -2.50
CA PRO A 46 -9.63 -1.35 -1.88
C PRO A 46 -8.19 -1.17 -1.42
N ARG A 47 -7.60 0.01 -1.64
CA ARG A 47 -6.26 0.28 -1.13
C ARG A 47 -6.23 -0.02 0.38
N PRO A 48 -5.25 -0.79 0.88
CA PRO A 48 -5.09 -0.94 2.31
C PRO A 48 -4.91 0.46 2.90
N LYS A 49 -5.78 0.83 3.85
CA LYS A 49 -5.59 2.04 4.64
C LYS A 49 -4.20 1.92 5.27
N LYS A 50 -3.26 2.77 4.85
CA LYS A 50 -1.96 2.92 5.50
C LYS A 50 -2.28 3.12 6.98
N ARG A 51 -1.94 2.13 7.82
CA ARG A 51 -2.12 2.22 9.27
C ARG A 51 -1.38 3.50 9.65
N GLY A 52 -2.14 4.53 10.03
CA GLY A 52 -1.60 5.84 10.36
C GLY A 52 -0.45 5.66 11.34
N ASN A 53 0.61 6.45 11.16
CA ASN A 53 1.81 6.52 11.99
C ASN A 53 1.70 5.69 13.26
N SER A 54 2.53 4.64 13.38
CA SER A 54 2.97 4.20 14.70
C SER A 54 3.49 5.45 15.41
N GLY A 55 2.67 6.06 16.27
CA GLY A 55 3.12 7.13 17.14
C GLY A 55 4.36 6.59 17.85
N VAL A 56 5.43 7.39 17.86
CA VAL A 56 6.67 7.04 18.55
C VAL A 56 6.30 6.76 20.00
N VAL A 57 6.16 5.48 20.35
CA VAL A 57 6.03 5.04 21.73
C VAL A 57 7.38 5.35 22.37
N PRO A 58 7.46 6.21 23.39
CA PRO A 58 8.71 6.47 24.08
C PRO A 58 9.23 5.14 24.60
N ARG A 59 10.47 4.78 24.23
CA ARG A 59 11.08 3.55 24.76
C ARG A 59 11.08 3.64 26.29
N ALA A 60 10.70 2.56 26.95
CA ALA A 60 10.66 2.46 28.41
C ALA A 60 11.95 3.00 29.07
N HIS A 61 13.10 2.80 28.42
CA HIS A 61 14.39 3.34 28.84
C HIS A 61 14.42 4.86 29.04
N VAL A 62 13.76 5.64 28.19
CA VAL A 62 13.71 7.11 28.28
C VAL A 62 12.92 7.53 29.53
N ILE A 63 11.83 6.83 29.83
CA ILE A 63 11.00 7.08 31.01
C ILE A 63 11.82 6.78 32.28
N THR A 64 12.54 5.65 32.30
CA THR A 64 13.38 5.27 33.44
C THR A 64 14.50 6.28 33.68
N THR A 65 15.18 6.75 32.63
CA THR A 65 16.28 7.73 32.79
C THR A 65 15.79 9.09 33.28
N VAL A 66 14.61 9.54 32.83
CA VAL A 66 14.03 10.81 33.29
C VAL A 66 13.61 10.71 34.76
N LEU A 67 13.04 9.58 35.17
CA LEU A 67 12.64 9.36 36.57
C LEU A 67 13.84 9.30 37.52
N LEU A 68 14.92 8.62 37.13
CA LEU A 68 16.14 8.54 37.94
C LEU A 68 16.83 9.91 38.06
N LEU A 69 16.87 10.69 36.97
CA LEU A 69 17.47 12.02 36.98
C LEU A 69 16.69 13.01 37.85
N THR A 70 15.36 12.98 37.78
CA THR A 70 14.50 13.83 38.61
C THR A 70 14.63 13.47 40.09
N LEU A 71 14.71 12.18 40.42
CA LEU A 71 14.93 11.74 41.80
C LEU A 71 16.32 12.19 42.33
N ALA A 72 17.38 12.04 41.53
CA ALA A 72 18.72 12.48 41.91
C ALA A 72 18.81 13.99 42.15
N LEU A 73 18.13 14.80 41.33
CA LEU A 73 18.05 16.25 41.52
C LEU A 73 17.31 16.60 42.82
N LEU A 74 16.20 15.94 43.13
CA LEU A 74 15.49 16.17 44.40
C LEU A 74 16.37 15.86 45.61
N PHE A 75 17.18 14.80 45.57
CA PHE A 75 18.13 14.49 46.64
C PHE A 75 19.30 15.47 46.73
N LEU A 76 19.68 16.16 45.65
CA LEU A 76 20.75 17.16 45.67
C LEU A 76 20.28 18.54 46.15
N TYR A 77 19.00 18.85 45.96
CA TYR A 77 18.40 20.16 46.25
C TYR A 77 17.54 20.19 47.53
N CYS A 78 17.38 19.06 48.23
CA CYS A 78 16.89 18.98 49.61
C CYS A 78 18.05 18.82 50.58
#